data_AF-A0A835E6I8-F1
#
_entry.id   AF-A0A835E6I8-F1
#
_cell.length_a   1.000
_cell.length_b   1.000
_cell.length_c   1.000
_cell.angle_alpha   90.00
_cell.angle_beta   90.00
_cell.angle_gamma   90.00
#
_symmetry.space_group_name_H-M   'P 1'
#
loop_
_entity.id
_entity.type
_entity.pdbx_description
1 polymer ?
#
loop_
_entity_poly.entity_id
_entity_poly.type
_entity_poly.pdbx_seq_one_letter_code
_entity_poly.pdbx_strand_id
1 'polypeptide(L)' 'MGITDCLFGDHDFLGTLPVTWYRSADQLPLNAGDANYDPLFPVRIWV' A
#
# COMPACT_ATOMS: atom_id res chain seq x y z
N MET A 1 19.58 -9.55 -0.82
CA MET A 1 18.14 -9.45 -1.10
C MET A 1 17.90 -8.21 -1.93
N GLY A 2 17.78 -8.39 -3.23
CA GLY A 2 17.51 -7.34 -4.21
C GLY A 2 16.15 -7.53 -4.88
N ILE A 3 15.81 -6.58 -5.75
CA ILE A 3 14.54 -6.60 -6.51
C ILE A 3 14.42 -7.88 -7.36
N THR A 4 15.54 -8.35 -7.93
CA THR A 4 15.60 -9.55 -8.77
C THR A 4 15.21 -10.82 -8.00
N ASP A 5 15.61 -10.93 -6.72
CA ASP A 5 15.34 -12.11 -5.89
C ASP A 5 13.83 -12.29 -5.64
N CYS A 6 13.07 -11.20 -5.51
CA CYS A 6 11.60 -11.25 -5.36
C CYS A 6 10.87 -11.46 -6.69
N LEU A 7 11.43 -10.95 -7.80
CA LEU A 7 10.79 -11.04 -9.12
C LEU A 7 10.92 -12.42 -9.75
N PHE A 8 12.07 -13.10 -9.56
CA PHE A 8 12.36 -14.38 -10.20
C PHE A 8 12.20 -15.59 -9.28
N GLY A 9 11.60 -15.39 -8.10
CA GLY A 9 11.07 -16.48 -7.28
C GLY A 9 12.03 -17.07 -6.27
N ASP A 10 13.13 -16.38 -5.95
CA ASP A 10 14.00 -16.79 -4.85
C ASP A 10 13.36 -16.48 -3.49
N HIS A 11 12.44 -15.50 -3.43
CA HIS A 11 11.76 -15.06 -2.21
C HIS A 11 10.31 -14.62 -2.47
N ASP A 12 9.40 -14.96 -1.53
CA ASP A 12 8.00 -14.54 -1.58
C ASP A 12 7.80 -13.03 -1.30
N PHE A 13 6.75 -12.44 -1.87
CA PHE A 13 6.35 -11.07 -1.58
C PHE A 13 5.63 -10.99 -0.22
N LEU A 14 6.36 -10.56 0.82
CA LEU A 14 5.82 -10.33 2.16
C LEU A 14 5.50 -8.84 2.45
N GLY A 15 5.81 -7.94 1.51
CA GLY A 15 5.63 -6.50 1.68
C GLY A 15 4.17 -6.09 1.74
N THR A 16 3.79 -5.40 2.82
CA THR A 16 2.48 -4.76 2.96
C THR A 16 2.60 -3.25 2.82
N LEU A 17 1.59 -2.61 2.23
CA LEU A 17 1.61 -1.18 2.00
C LEU A 17 1.62 -0.40 3.34
N PRO A 18 2.68 0.39 3.64
CA PRO A 18 2.79 1.10 4.92
C PRO A 18 2.01 2.42 4.97
N VAL A 19 1.47 2.87 3.84
CA VAL A 19 0.71 4.12 3.67
C VAL A 19 -0.49 3.90 2.75
N THR A 20 -1.51 4.75 2.82
CA THR A 20 -2.65 4.66 1.89
C THR A 20 -2.24 5.11 0.49
N TRP A 21 -2.67 4.38 -0.56
CA TRP A 21 -2.54 4.84 -1.94
C TRP A 21 -3.86 5.43 -2.45
N TYR A 22 -3.86 6.73 -2.74
CA TYR A 22 -5.03 7.46 -3.24
C TYR A 22 -5.32 7.11 -4.71
N ARG A 23 -6.59 7.18 -5.11
CA ARG A 23 -7.07 7.02 -6.48
C ARG A 23 -6.80 8.26 -7.35
N SER A 24 -6.95 9.46 -6.79
CA SER A 24 -6.61 10.75 -7.42
C SER A 24 -5.91 11.69 -6.44
N ALA A 25 -5.04 12.57 -6.93
CA ALA A 25 -4.35 13.57 -6.10
C ALA A 25 -5.33 14.52 -5.39
N ASP A 26 -6.53 14.70 -5.93
CA ASP A 26 -7.60 15.52 -5.34
C ASP A 26 -8.14 14.97 -4.02
N GLN A 27 -7.86 13.69 -3.70
CA GLN A 27 -8.27 13.08 -2.44
C GLN A 27 -7.36 13.45 -1.26
N LEU A 28 -6.23 14.14 -1.51
CA LEU A 28 -5.30 14.51 -0.46
C LEU A 28 -5.84 15.71 0.37
N PRO A 29 -5.66 15.69 1.71
CA PRO A 29 -5.08 14.62 2.52
C PRO A 29 -6.07 13.45 2.75
N LEU A 30 -5.60 12.20 2.61
CA LEU A 30 -6.39 10.97 2.80
C LEU A 30 -5.71 10.05 3.82
N ASN A 31 -6.33 9.83 4.98
CA ASN A 31 -5.80 8.95 6.02
C ASN A 31 -6.80 7.85 6.40
N ALA A 32 -6.27 6.71 6.88
CA ALA A 32 -7.12 5.62 7.36
C ALA A 32 -7.95 6.10 8.56
N GLY A 33 -9.27 5.92 8.48
CA GLY A 33 -10.22 6.36 9.51
C GLY A 33 -11.02 7.63 9.15
N ASP A 34 -10.71 8.30 8.04
CA ASP A 34 -11.51 9.43 7.56
C ASP A 34 -12.91 8.97 7.10
N ALA A 35 -13.93 9.80 7.32
CA ALA A 35 -15.33 9.46 6.99
C ALA A 35 -15.55 9.18 5.48
N ASN A 36 -14.73 9.76 4.61
CA ASN A 36 -14.76 9.60 3.16
C ASN A 36 -13.56 8.78 2.64
N TYR A 37 -13.11 7.78 3.40
CA TYR A 37 -11.96 6.96 3.05
C TYR A 37 -12.27 5.98 1.88
N ASP A 38 -12.00 6.42 0.64
CA ASP A 38 -12.06 5.61 -0.59
C ASP A 38 -10.69 5.55 -1.30
N PRO A 39 -9.72 4.78 -0.78
CA PRO A 39 -8.41 4.63 -1.40
C PRO A 39 -8.43 3.62 -2.57
N LEU A 40 -7.45 3.73 -3.47
CA LEU A 40 -7.23 2.72 -4.49
C LEU A 40 -6.62 1.44 -3.88
N PHE A 41 -5.67 1.62 -2.96
CA PHE A 41 -5.13 0.56 -2.13
C PHE A 41 -5.08 1.04 -0.67
N PRO A 42 -5.79 0.38 0.26
CA PRO A 42 -5.76 0.76 1.66
C PRO A 42 -4.40 0.43 2.28
N VAL A 43 -4.06 1.14 3.37
CA VAL A 43 -2.93 0.75 4.21
C VAL A 43 -3.19 -0.65 4.77
N ARG A 44 -2.17 -1.50 4.75
CA ARG A 44 -2.30 -2.92 5.14
C ARG A 44 -1.19 -3.39 6.08
N ILE A 45 -0.67 -2.46 6.88
CA ILE A 45 0.13 -2.83 8.05
C ILE A 45 -0.79 -3.61 9.01
N TRP A 46 -0.28 -4.68 9.63
CA TRP A 46 -1.05 -5.49 10.58
C TRP A 46 -1.66 -4.59 11.67
N VAL A 47 -2.99 -4.49 11.68
CA VAL A 47 -3.77 -3.92 12.79
C VAL A 47 -4.33 -5.08 13.61
#